data_AF-A0A2W1BAE8-F1
#
_entry.id   AF-A0A2W1BAE8-F1
#
_cell.length_a   1.000
_cell.length_b   1.000
_cell.length_c   1.000
_cell.angle_alpha   90.00
_cell.angle_beta   90.00
_cell.angle_gamma   90.00
#
_symmetry.space_group_name_H-M   'P 1'
#
loop_
_entity.id
_entity.type
_entity.pdbx_description
1 polymer ?
#
loop_
_entity_poly.entity_id
_entity_poly.type
_entity_poly.pdbx_seq_one_letter_code
_entity_poly.pdbx_strand_id
1 'polypeptide(L)'
;MIGDSLVCNIKYVIWLRFAFGYLPNFHGSPKMRAFSYFYTIFLFISFTTIVIAPFYKFPWFFRVLALLEYTTHFLLAFVTKDDYLYQSFRFIYGIDTNANVRKLYRNLEVFFKFIILYFLANKILVVMMLCYRLPSICLFSNTLDFSVNIIIRLACDMGRFTVILSIGLLYVRSKILKMNFLTQSPNTICGRHSVRNFINMYESLINTFDKIKTPTNITVCFVITY
;
A
#
# COMPACT_ATOMS: atom_id res chain seq x y z
N MET A 1 -4.44 6.82 -27.75
CA MET A 1 -3.63 6.68 -26.51
C MET A 1 -3.90 7.87 -25.61
N ILE A 2 -4.95 7.82 -24.79
CA ILE A 2 -5.04 8.67 -23.60
C ILE A 2 -4.19 7.91 -22.59
N GLY A 3 -2.96 8.36 -22.35
CA GLY A 3 -2.10 7.77 -21.33
C GLY A 3 -2.87 7.79 -20.02
N ASP A 4 -3.11 6.61 -19.44
CA ASP A 4 -3.85 6.47 -18.20
C ASP A 4 -3.18 7.30 -17.11
N SER A 5 -3.70 8.51 -16.89
CA SER A 5 -3.19 9.41 -15.89
C SER A 5 -3.62 8.89 -14.53
N LEU A 6 -2.65 8.70 -13.64
CA LEU A 6 -2.92 8.39 -12.25
C LEU A 6 -3.33 9.69 -11.55
N VAL A 7 -4.32 9.63 -10.65
CA VAL A 7 -4.75 10.81 -9.87
C VAL A 7 -3.67 11.33 -8.92
N CYS A 8 -2.77 10.43 -8.49
CA CYS A 8 -1.67 10.71 -7.58
C CYS A 8 -0.41 9.97 -8.05
N ASN A 9 0.76 10.56 -7.88
CA ASN A 9 2.01 9.91 -8.22
C ASN A 9 2.37 8.87 -7.16
N ILE A 10 1.87 7.64 -7.30
CA ILE A 10 2.19 6.52 -6.40
C ILE A 10 3.43 5.72 -6.83
N LYS A 11 4.13 6.13 -7.90
CA LYS A 11 5.26 5.37 -8.47
C LYS A 11 6.36 5.09 -7.44
N TYR A 12 6.66 6.05 -6.58
CA TYR A 12 7.69 5.88 -5.55
C TYR A 12 7.33 4.79 -4.54
N VAL A 13 6.05 4.66 -4.18
CA VAL A 13 5.57 3.62 -3.26
C VAL A 13 5.71 2.25 -3.92
N ILE A 14 5.37 2.16 -5.21
CA ILE A 14 5.42 0.90 -5.95
C ILE A 14 6.88 0.44 -6.11
N TRP A 15 7.79 1.36 -6.39
CA TRP A 15 9.23 1.06 -6.40
C TRP A 15 9.74 0.64 -5.02
N LEU A 16 9.30 1.29 -3.95
CA LEU A 16 9.66 0.92 -2.59
C LEU A 16 9.16 -0.48 -2.25
N ARG A 17 7.91 -0.80 -2.58
CA ARG A 17 7.34 -2.15 -2.44
C ARG A 17 8.13 -3.19 -3.24
N PHE A 18 8.50 -2.86 -4.48
CA PHE A 18 9.32 -3.74 -5.30
C PHE A 18 10.66 -4.06 -4.64
N ALA A 19 11.33 -3.07 -4.03
CA ALA A 19 12.57 -3.29 -3.29
C ALA A 19 12.43 -4.27 -2.10
N PHE A 20 11.21 -4.45 -1.56
CA PHE A 20 10.89 -5.43 -0.52
C PHE A 20 10.36 -6.77 -1.06
N GLY A 21 10.40 -6.98 -2.38
CA GLY A 21 10.03 -8.25 -3.02
C GLY A 21 8.56 -8.35 -3.43
N TYR A 22 7.77 -7.28 -3.36
CA TYR A 22 6.41 -7.27 -3.90
C TYR A 22 6.44 -7.07 -5.42
N LEU A 23 5.75 -7.91 -6.19
CA LEU A 23 5.79 -7.88 -7.66
C LEU A 23 4.85 -6.81 -8.23
N PRO A 24 5.36 -5.72 -8.84
CA PRO A 24 4.53 -4.78 -9.58
C PRO A 24 4.31 -5.23 -11.03
N ASN A 25 3.18 -4.82 -11.60
CA ASN A 25 2.90 -4.99 -13.02
C ASN A 25 3.65 -3.94 -13.87
N PHE A 26 4.92 -4.19 -14.15
CA PHE A 26 5.68 -3.32 -15.05
C PHE A 26 5.23 -3.50 -16.52
N HIS A 27 4.66 -2.45 -17.11
CA HIS A 27 4.40 -2.35 -18.56
C HIS A 27 5.69 -2.13 -19.38
N GLY A 28 6.79 -2.82 -19.02
CA GLY A 28 8.07 -2.76 -19.71
C GLY A 28 8.26 -3.88 -20.74
N SER A 29 9.51 -4.02 -21.21
CA SER A 29 9.92 -5.09 -22.11
C SER A 29 9.74 -6.48 -21.47
N PRO A 30 9.59 -7.55 -22.27
CA PRO A 30 9.51 -8.92 -21.75
C PRO A 30 10.67 -9.29 -20.81
N LYS A 31 11.88 -8.80 -21.12
CA LYS A 31 13.08 -9.01 -20.29
C LYS A 31 12.95 -8.37 -18.91
N MET A 32 12.45 -7.14 -18.83
CA MET A 32 12.24 -6.43 -17.57
C MET A 32 11.17 -7.11 -16.71
N ARG A 33 10.11 -7.63 -17.34
CA ARG A 33 9.09 -8.43 -16.64
C ARG A 33 9.70 -9.71 -16.07
N ALA A 34 10.42 -10.48 -16.88
CA ALA A 34 11.09 -11.69 -16.42
C ALA A 34 12.03 -11.41 -15.24
N PHE A 35 12.85 -10.36 -15.33
CA PHE A 35 13.72 -9.93 -14.23
C PHE A 35 12.92 -9.64 -12.94
N SER A 36 11.81 -8.91 -13.03
CA SER A 36 10.99 -8.64 -11.84
C SER A 36 10.43 -9.90 -11.19
N TYR A 37 10.04 -10.93 -11.95
CA TYR A 37 9.60 -12.22 -11.38
C TYR A 37 10.74 -12.95 -10.67
N PHE A 38 11.89 -13.09 -11.33
CA PHE A 38 13.01 -13.80 -10.73
C PHE A 38 13.54 -13.09 -9.49
N TYR A 39 13.61 -11.75 -9.53
CA TYR A 39 14.03 -10.94 -8.40
C TYR A 39 13.11 -11.09 -7.19
N THR A 40 11.78 -11.04 -7.38
CA THR A 40 10.83 -11.17 -6.26
C THR A 40 10.82 -12.56 -5.66
N ILE A 41 10.90 -13.61 -6.49
CA ILE A 41 11.02 -15.00 -6.02
C ILE A 41 12.34 -15.19 -5.25
N PHE A 42 13.45 -14.68 -5.78
CA PHE A 42 14.76 -14.76 -5.13
C PHE A 42 14.77 -14.03 -3.78
N LEU A 43 14.20 -12.83 -3.71
CA LEU A 43 14.07 -12.10 -2.45
C LEU A 43 13.21 -12.86 -1.44
N PHE A 44 12.08 -13.41 -1.87
CA PHE A 44 11.22 -14.19 -0.99
C PHE A 44 11.94 -15.42 -0.39
N ILE A 45 12.65 -16.18 -1.23
CA ILE A 45 13.43 -17.35 -0.79
C ILE A 45 14.55 -16.93 0.16
N SER A 46 15.29 -15.86 -0.17
CA SER A 46 16.40 -15.39 0.66
C SER A 46 15.91 -14.89 2.04
N PHE A 47 14.85 -14.08 2.11
CA PHE A 47 14.26 -13.68 3.39
C PHE A 47 13.75 -14.86 4.20
N THR A 48 13.05 -15.80 3.57
CA THR A 48 12.55 -17.01 4.25
C THR A 48 13.70 -17.82 4.84
N THR A 49 14.77 -18.02 4.06
CA THR A 49 15.95 -18.79 4.49
C THR A 49 16.66 -18.10 5.66
N ILE A 50 16.89 -16.79 5.58
CA ILE A 50 17.56 -16.02 6.63
C ILE A 50 16.77 -16.05 7.95
N VAL A 51 15.44 -15.94 7.88
CA VAL A 51 14.57 -15.89 9.08
C VAL A 51 14.47 -17.25 9.77
N ILE A 52 14.45 -18.34 9.00
CA ILE A 52 14.40 -19.72 9.53
C ILE A 52 15.76 -20.18 10.05
N ALA A 53 16.85 -19.56 9.59
CA ALA A 53 18.19 -20.02 9.90
C ALA A 53 18.46 -20.14 11.41
N PRO A 54 19.19 -21.20 11.84
CA PRO A 54 19.39 -21.50 13.25
C PRO A 54 20.25 -20.46 13.98
N PHE A 55 21.05 -19.69 13.25
CA PHE A 55 21.88 -18.62 13.81
C PHE A 55 21.08 -17.36 14.18
N TYR A 56 19.83 -17.23 13.72
CA TYR A 56 18.98 -16.09 14.03
C TYR A 56 18.43 -16.21 15.46
N LYS A 57 18.85 -15.33 16.37
CA LYS A 57 18.57 -15.50 17.82
C LYS A 57 17.22 -14.96 18.29
N PHE A 58 16.42 -14.35 17.42
CA PHE A 58 15.12 -13.77 17.80
C PHE A 58 14.13 -14.87 18.26
N PRO A 59 13.13 -14.62 19.12
CA PRO A 59 12.22 -15.68 19.55
C PRO A 59 11.45 -16.30 18.38
N TRP A 60 11.43 -17.64 18.31
CA TRP A 60 10.88 -18.42 17.18
C TRP A 60 9.45 -18.02 16.80
N PHE A 61 8.58 -17.87 17.80
CA PHE A 61 7.19 -17.47 17.60
C PHE A 61 7.05 -16.18 16.77
N PHE A 62 7.83 -15.14 17.10
CA PHE A 62 7.78 -13.87 16.37
C PHE A 62 8.32 -13.97 14.94
N ARG A 63 9.29 -14.86 14.69
CA ARG A 63 9.83 -15.11 13.35
C ARG A 63 8.76 -15.71 12.45
N VAL A 64 8.11 -16.78 12.93
CA VAL A 64 7.06 -17.49 12.18
C VAL A 64 5.91 -16.54 11.88
N LEU A 65 5.53 -15.71 12.86
CA LEU A 65 4.48 -14.71 12.67
C LEU A 65 4.81 -13.70 11.56
N ALA A 66 6.01 -13.11 11.62
CA ALA A 66 6.46 -12.14 10.63
C ALA A 66 6.58 -12.78 9.24
N LEU A 67 7.05 -14.03 9.16
CA LEU A 67 7.16 -14.77 7.92
C LEU A 67 5.80 -15.11 7.32
N LEU A 68 4.83 -15.55 8.13
CA LEU A 68 3.46 -15.83 7.68
C LEU A 68 2.79 -14.58 7.14
N GLU A 69 2.94 -13.47 7.85
CA GLU A 69 2.42 -12.16 7.42
C GLU A 69 3.06 -11.71 6.11
N TYR A 70 4.39 -11.72 6.03
CA TYR A 70 5.12 -11.37 4.81
C TYR A 70 4.73 -12.27 3.63
N THR A 71 4.64 -13.58 3.85
CA THR A 71 4.24 -14.56 2.84
C THR A 71 2.84 -14.28 2.31
N THR A 72 1.90 -13.91 3.19
CA THR A 72 0.54 -13.59 2.79
C THR A 72 0.51 -12.35 1.89
N HIS A 73 1.18 -11.27 2.29
CA HIS A 73 1.26 -10.05 1.48
C HIS A 73 2.02 -10.29 0.17
N PHE A 74 3.07 -11.12 0.21
CA PHE A 74 3.84 -11.50 -0.98
C PHE A 74 2.97 -12.26 -1.96
N LEU A 75 2.28 -13.33 -1.53
CA LEU A 75 1.39 -14.13 -2.39
C LEU A 75 0.29 -13.26 -2.98
N LEU A 76 -0.31 -12.38 -2.17
CA LEU A 76 -1.33 -11.46 -2.66
C LEU A 76 -0.79 -10.54 -3.76
N ALA A 77 0.35 -9.90 -3.52
CA ALA A 77 1.00 -9.03 -4.51
C ALA A 77 1.46 -9.82 -5.74
N PHE A 78 1.91 -11.06 -5.58
CA PHE A 78 2.39 -11.91 -6.67
C PHE A 78 1.25 -12.35 -7.59
N VAL A 79 0.12 -12.78 -7.02
CA VAL A 79 -1.08 -13.19 -7.77
C VAL A 79 -1.71 -11.99 -8.49
N THR A 80 -1.86 -10.88 -7.77
CA THR A 80 -2.53 -9.68 -8.30
C THR A 80 -1.61 -8.78 -9.13
N LYS A 81 -0.29 -9.01 -9.06
CA LYS A 81 0.77 -8.18 -9.66
C LYS A 81 0.69 -6.71 -9.27
N ASP A 82 0.11 -6.42 -8.09
CA ASP A 82 -0.26 -5.08 -7.64
C ASP A 82 -1.08 -4.27 -8.66
N ASP A 83 -1.72 -4.92 -9.62
CA ASP A 83 -2.47 -4.25 -10.69
C ASP A 83 -3.70 -3.54 -10.12
N TYR A 84 -4.30 -4.11 -9.08
CA TYR A 84 -5.42 -3.50 -8.35
C TYR A 84 -5.07 -2.13 -7.75
N LEU A 85 -3.81 -1.91 -7.31
CA LEU A 85 -3.38 -0.59 -6.82
C LEU A 85 -3.35 0.41 -7.97
N TYR A 86 -2.74 0.07 -9.11
CA TYR A 86 -2.74 0.94 -10.27
C TYR A 86 -4.16 1.26 -10.76
N GLN A 87 -5.02 0.25 -10.85
CA GLN A 87 -6.41 0.42 -11.24
C GLN A 87 -7.18 1.32 -10.26
N SER A 88 -6.93 1.19 -8.96
CA SER A 88 -7.59 2.03 -7.94
C SER A 88 -7.27 3.51 -8.15
N PHE A 89 -6.02 3.85 -8.47
CA PHE A 89 -5.54 5.22 -8.70
C PHE A 89 -5.74 5.73 -10.12
N ARG A 90 -6.39 4.97 -11.01
CA ARG A 90 -6.73 5.44 -12.35
C ARG A 90 -7.73 6.60 -12.26
N PHE A 91 -7.53 7.61 -13.09
CA PHE A 91 -8.42 8.76 -13.19
C PHE A 91 -9.84 8.35 -13.57
N ILE A 92 -10.83 8.79 -12.79
CA ILE A 92 -12.26 8.59 -13.07
C ILE A 92 -12.84 9.90 -13.59
N TYR A 93 -13.26 9.91 -14.85
CA TYR A 93 -13.94 11.04 -15.46
C TYR A 93 -15.22 11.40 -14.69
N GLY A 94 -15.45 12.69 -14.47
CA GLY A 94 -16.60 13.19 -13.71
C GLY A 94 -16.28 13.44 -12.23
N ILE A 95 -15.57 12.52 -11.57
CA ILE A 95 -15.16 12.69 -10.17
C ILE A 95 -13.87 13.52 -10.11
N ASP A 96 -12.87 13.15 -10.91
CA ASP A 96 -11.49 13.64 -10.74
C ASP A 96 -11.17 14.90 -11.56
N THR A 97 -12.12 15.40 -12.34
CA THR A 97 -11.94 16.49 -13.33
C THR A 97 -11.80 17.90 -12.74
N ASN A 98 -12.24 18.12 -11.50
CA ASN A 98 -12.36 19.48 -10.95
C ASN A 98 -11.00 20.06 -10.50
N ALA A 99 -10.74 21.35 -10.72
CA ALA A 99 -9.45 21.98 -10.41
C ALA A 99 -9.09 21.91 -8.91
N ASN A 100 -10.09 22.05 -8.03
CA ASN A 100 -9.91 21.95 -6.57
C ASN A 100 -9.51 20.54 -6.10
N VAL A 101 -9.83 19.51 -6.90
CA VAL A 101 -9.53 18.10 -6.60
C VAL A 101 -8.02 17.84 -6.65
N ARG A 102 -7.29 18.50 -7.56
CA ARG A 102 -5.83 18.33 -7.67
C ARG A 102 -5.12 18.67 -6.36
N LYS A 103 -5.60 19.68 -5.62
CA LYS A 103 -5.04 20.05 -4.30
C LYS A 103 -5.26 18.93 -3.28
N LEU A 104 -6.42 18.28 -3.28
CA LEU A 104 -6.70 17.14 -2.40
C LEU A 104 -5.78 15.95 -2.70
N TYR A 105 -5.58 15.62 -3.98
CA TYR A 105 -4.66 14.55 -4.36
C TYR A 105 -3.19 14.87 -4.04
N ARG A 106 -2.75 16.12 -4.20
CA ARG A 106 -1.42 16.54 -3.77
C ARG A 106 -1.23 16.41 -2.26
N ASN A 107 -2.24 16.79 -1.47
CA ASN A 107 -2.20 16.61 -0.02
C ASN A 107 -2.15 15.12 0.37
N LEU A 108 -2.88 14.26 -0.36
CA LEU A 108 -2.83 12.82 -0.17
C LEU A 108 -1.43 12.25 -0.48
N GLU A 109 -0.77 12.72 -1.54
CA GLU A 109 0.60 12.32 -1.86
C GLU A 109 1.58 12.69 -0.73
N VAL A 110 1.48 13.91 -0.20
CA VAL A 110 2.30 14.37 0.94
C VAL A 110 2.03 13.52 2.17
N PHE A 111 0.76 13.22 2.44
CA PHE A 111 0.36 12.34 3.55
C PHE A 111 0.99 10.94 3.43
N PHE A 112 0.99 10.33 2.25
CA PHE A 112 1.63 9.03 2.04
C PHE A 112 3.15 9.07 2.26
N LYS A 113 3.84 10.11 1.79
CA LYS A 113 5.28 10.31 2.09
C LYS A 113 5.53 10.43 3.59
N PHE A 114 4.69 11.20 4.28
CA PHE A 114 4.78 11.37 5.72
C PHE A 114 4.57 10.06 6.48
N ILE A 115 3.59 9.23 6.09
CA ILE A 115 3.37 7.92 6.74
C ILE A 115 4.57 6.98 6.55
N ILE A 116 5.18 6.95 5.37
CA ILE A 116 6.38 6.12 5.13
C ILE A 116 7.51 6.56 6.07
N LEU A 117 7.75 7.86 6.20
CA LEU A 117 8.74 8.41 7.12
C LEU A 117 8.37 8.09 8.58
N TYR A 118 7.09 8.20 8.93
CA TYR A 118 6.57 7.86 10.24
C TYR A 118 6.81 6.38 10.60
N PHE A 119 6.56 5.44 9.68
CA PHE A 119 6.85 4.02 9.90
C PHE A 119 8.34 3.78 10.12
N LEU A 120 9.20 4.39 9.31
CA LEU A 120 10.64 4.28 9.48
C LEU A 120 11.10 4.80 10.85
N ALA A 121 10.66 6.01 11.21
CA ALA A 121 10.99 6.64 12.49
C ALA A 121 10.46 5.82 13.68
N ASN A 122 9.24 5.28 13.57
CA ASN A 122 8.64 4.45 14.60
C ASN A 122 9.47 3.17 14.82
N LYS A 123 9.92 2.49 13.75
CA LYS A 123 10.79 1.32 13.90
C LYS A 123 12.11 1.67 14.57
N ILE A 124 12.76 2.75 14.15
CA ILE A 124 14.02 3.21 14.77
C ILE A 124 13.80 3.51 16.26
N LEU A 125 12.68 4.13 16.62
CA LEU A 125 12.34 4.42 18.02
C LEU A 125 12.07 3.15 18.83
N VAL A 126 11.27 2.21 18.32
CA VAL A 126 10.99 0.92 18.98
C VAL A 126 12.28 0.15 19.23
N VAL A 127 13.17 0.16 18.25
CA VAL A 127 14.52 -0.39 18.34
C VAL A 127 15.31 0.25 19.47
N MET A 128 15.39 1.58 19.50
CA MET A 128 16.18 2.30 20.50
C MET A 128 15.65 2.00 21.91
N MET A 129 14.32 1.97 22.07
CA MET A 129 13.66 1.63 23.32
C MET A 129 13.94 0.18 23.75
N LEU A 130 13.94 -0.77 22.82
CA LEU A 130 14.24 -2.17 23.10
C LEU A 130 15.71 -2.35 23.49
N CYS A 131 16.64 -1.69 22.80
CA CYS A 131 18.06 -1.70 23.14
C CYS A 131 18.35 -1.02 24.49
N TYR A 132 17.63 0.06 24.82
CA TYR A 132 17.74 0.72 26.10
C TYR A 132 17.23 -0.16 27.25
N ARG A 133 16.09 -0.85 27.06
CA ARG A 133 15.45 -1.66 28.11
C ARG A 133 16.09 -3.04 28.27
N LEU A 134 16.60 -3.63 27.19
CA LEU A 134 17.18 -4.98 27.15
C LEU A 134 18.56 -4.94 26.48
N PRO A 135 19.55 -4.29 27.10
CA PRO A 135 20.87 -4.10 26.50
C PRO A 135 21.58 -5.43 26.22
N SER A 136 21.30 -6.49 26.99
CA SER A 136 21.84 -7.83 26.74
C SER A 136 21.43 -8.38 25.37
N ILE A 137 20.20 -8.13 24.91
CA ILE A 137 19.75 -8.56 23.58
C ILE A 137 20.47 -7.75 22.51
N CYS A 138 20.63 -6.44 22.71
CA CYS A 138 21.26 -5.55 21.74
C CYS A 138 22.80 -5.75 21.65
N LEU A 139 23.44 -6.13 22.75
CA LEU A 139 24.88 -6.44 22.82
C LEU A 139 25.23 -7.85 22.30
N PHE A 140 24.37 -8.85 22.52
CA PHE A 140 24.59 -10.24 22.08
C PHE A 140 23.99 -10.59 20.71
N SER A 141 23.08 -9.76 20.21
CA SER A 141 22.56 -9.86 18.84
C SER A 141 23.63 -9.32 17.88
N ASN A 142 24.05 -10.15 16.93
CA ASN A 142 24.87 -9.64 15.82
C ASN A 142 24.09 -8.52 15.11
N THR A 143 24.78 -7.47 14.65
CA THR A 143 24.19 -6.37 13.86
C THR A 143 23.34 -6.88 12.69
N LEU A 144 23.67 -8.06 12.17
CA LEU A 144 22.93 -8.77 11.15
C LEU A 144 21.51 -9.20 11.59
N ASP A 145 21.37 -9.85 12.75
CA ASP A 145 20.06 -10.31 13.26
C ASP A 145 19.09 -9.14 13.43
N PHE A 146 19.64 -8.05 13.92
CA PHE A 146 18.95 -6.80 14.14
C PHE A 146 18.49 -6.17 12.82
N SER A 147 19.41 -6.08 11.84
CA SER A 147 19.12 -5.52 10.51
C SER A 147 18.06 -6.34 9.77
N VAL A 148 18.15 -7.67 9.83
CA VAL A 148 17.17 -8.58 9.25
C VAL A 148 15.78 -8.38 9.88
N ASN A 149 15.71 -8.19 11.20
CA ASN A 149 14.43 -7.94 11.88
C ASN A 149 13.77 -6.64 11.39
N ILE A 150 14.54 -5.55 11.31
CA ILE A 150 14.04 -4.28 10.78
C ILE A 150 13.54 -4.49 9.35
N ILE A 151 14.35 -5.12 8.49
CA ILE A 151 14.05 -5.27 7.07
C ILE A 151 12.75 -6.06 6.88
N ILE A 152 12.57 -7.19 7.57
CA ILE A 152 11.34 -7.98 7.42
C ILE A 152 10.12 -7.23 7.97
N ARG A 153 10.26 -6.50 9.07
CA ARG A 153 9.16 -5.70 9.62
C ARG A 153 8.78 -4.55 8.71
N LEU A 154 9.75 -3.86 8.11
CA LEU A 154 9.49 -2.85 7.08
C LEU A 154 8.84 -3.48 5.84
N ALA A 155 9.26 -4.68 5.44
CA ALA A 155 8.63 -5.40 4.34
C ALA A 155 7.15 -5.67 4.64
N CYS A 156 6.82 -6.15 5.85
CA CYS A 156 5.43 -6.32 6.30
C CYS A 156 4.64 -5.01 6.29
N ASP A 157 5.20 -3.92 6.84
CA ASP A 157 4.54 -2.60 6.84
C ASP A 157 4.25 -2.13 5.42
N MET A 158 5.18 -2.35 4.47
CA MET A 158 4.95 -2.04 3.06
C MET A 158 3.83 -2.87 2.45
N GLY A 159 3.66 -4.12 2.87
CA GLY A 159 2.51 -4.97 2.53
C GLY A 159 1.19 -4.34 2.99
N ARG A 160 1.12 -3.95 4.27
CA ARG A 160 -0.05 -3.28 4.88
C ARG A 160 -0.34 -1.90 4.30
N PHE A 161 0.68 -1.22 3.80
CA PHE A 161 0.56 0.15 3.26
C PHE A 161 -0.46 0.24 2.10
N THR A 162 -0.74 -0.86 1.41
CA THR A 162 -1.80 -0.95 0.39
C THR A 162 -3.19 -0.58 0.89
N VAL A 163 -3.50 -0.96 2.12
CA VAL A 163 -4.77 -0.64 2.77
C VAL A 163 -4.84 0.85 3.02
N ILE A 164 -3.74 1.44 3.50
CA ILE A 164 -3.64 2.89 3.74
C ILE A 164 -3.79 3.67 2.44
N LEU A 165 -3.17 3.22 1.35
CA LEU A 165 -3.34 3.80 0.02
C LEU A 165 -4.81 3.77 -0.42
N SER A 166 -5.44 2.61 -0.30
CA SER A 166 -6.81 2.38 -0.75
C SER A 166 -7.83 3.19 0.06
N ILE A 167 -7.69 3.19 1.40
CA ILE A 167 -8.54 3.98 2.30
C ILE A 167 -8.31 5.48 2.08
N GLY A 168 -7.06 5.92 1.94
CA GLY A 168 -6.74 7.33 1.71
C GLY A 168 -7.36 7.84 0.40
N LEU A 169 -7.30 7.04 -0.66
CA LEU A 169 -7.93 7.37 -1.94
C LEU A 169 -9.47 7.39 -1.83
N LEU A 170 -10.06 6.39 -1.18
CA LEU A 170 -11.50 6.33 -0.92
C LEU A 170 -11.96 7.58 -0.16
N TYR A 171 -11.26 7.94 0.91
CA TYR A 171 -11.57 9.11 1.71
C TYR A 171 -11.57 10.40 0.87
N VAL A 172 -10.55 10.59 0.02
CA VAL A 172 -10.48 11.74 -0.88
C VAL A 172 -11.64 11.73 -1.87
N ARG A 173 -11.92 10.61 -2.55
CA ARG A 173 -13.03 10.53 -3.51
C ARG A 173 -14.39 10.76 -2.88
N SER A 174 -14.66 10.20 -1.70
CA SER A 174 -15.89 10.47 -0.94
C SER A 174 -16.01 11.94 -0.55
N LYS A 175 -14.91 12.58 -0.16
CA LYS A 175 -14.88 14.02 0.13
C LYS A 175 -15.20 14.85 -1.13
N ILE A 176 -14.68 14.46 -2.29
CA ILE A 176 -14.96 15.12 -3.58
C ILE A 176 -16.44 14.98 -3.95
N LEU A 177 -17.02 13.79 -3.82
CA LEU A 177 -18.45 13.56 -4.04
C LEU A 177 -19.30 14.48 -3.16
N LYS A 178 -18.97 14.57 -1.86
CA LYS A 178 -19.64 15.47 -0.92
C LYS A 178 -19.50 16.94 -1.34
N MET A 179 -18.30 17.37 -1.74
CA MET A 179 -18.09 18.75 -2.19
C MET A 179 -18.90 19.06 -3.45
N ASN A 180 -18.89 18.16 -4.45
CA ASN A 180 -19.66 18.33 -5.68
C ASN A 180 -21.17 18.43 -5.39
N PHE A 181 -21.68 17.62 -4.47
CA PHE A 181 -23.08 17.69 -4.02
C PHE A 181 -23.41 19.03 -3.35
N LEU A 182 -22.57 19.51 -2.43
CA LEU A 182 -22.79 20.77 -1.70
C LEU A 182 -22.63 22.01 -2.58
N THR A 183 -21.79 21.95 -3.63
CA THR A 183 -21.61 23.07 -4.57
C THR A 183 -22.72 23.20 -5.60
N GLN A 184 -23.57 22.18 -5.77
CA GLN A 184 -24.80 22.32 -6.55
C GLN A 184 -25.77 23.20 -5.76
N SER A 185 -25.96 24.43 -6.22
CA SER A 185 -26.72 25.48 -5.54
C SER A 185 -28.13 25.01 -5.14
N PRO A 186 -28.64 25.39 -3.95
CA PRO A 186 -30.03 25.15 -3.58
C PRO A 186 -31.04 25.84 -4.52
N ASN A 187 -30.60 26.82 -5.32
CA ASN A 187 -31.45 27.58 -6.25
C ASN A 187 -31.43 27.02 -7.69
N THR A 188 -30.55 26.07 -8.00
CA THR A 188 -30.65 25.32 -9.25
C THR A 188 -31.71 24.25 -9.06
N ILE A 189 -32.84 24.37 -9.76
CA ILE A 189 -33.86 23.32 -9.88
C ILE A 189 -33.11 22.00 -10.04
N CYS A 190 -33.24 21.12 -9.05
CA CYS A 190 -32.56 19.83 -9.00
C CYS A 190 -33.17 18.95 -10.10
N GLY A 191 -32.78 19.22 -11.35
CA GLY A 191 -33.28 18.52 -12.51
C GLY A 191 -32.83 17.07 -12.44
N ARG A 192 -33.63 16.15 -13.02
CA ARG A 192 -33.30 14.72 -13.11
C ARG A 192 -31.86 14.44 -13.58
N HIS A 193 -31.26 15.37 -14.33
CA HIS A 193 -29.89 15.28 -14.81
C HIS A 193 -28.82 15.40 -13.71
N SER A 194 -28.99 16.28 -12.70
CA SER A 194 -28.01 16.40 -11.60
C SER A 194 -27.99 15.16 -10.71
N VAL A 195 -29.19 14.63 -10.40
CA VAL A 195 -29.38 13.38 -9.66
C VAL A 195 -28.76 12.21 -10.41
N ARG A 196 -29.03 12.08 -11.72
CA ARG A 196 -28.45 11.01 -12.54
C ARG A 196 -26.93 11.09 -12.60
N ASN A 197 -26.35 12.28 -12.70
CA ASN A 197 -24.90 12.44 -12.68
C ASN A 197 -24.29 12.03 -11.33
N PHE A 198 -24.95 12.32 -10.21
CA PHE A 198 -24.49 11.88 -8.89
C PHE A 198 -24.56 10.37 -8.72
N ILE A 199 -25.67 9.74 -9.15
CA ILE A 199 -25.82 8.28 -9.17
C ILE A 199 -24.69 7.64 -9.99
N ASN A 200 -24.44 8.14 -11.21
CA ASN A 200 -23.37 7.63 -12.07
C ASN A 200 -21.98 7.75 -11.42
N MET A 201 -21.69 8.85 -10.72
CA MET A 201 -20.43 9.01 -9.99
C MET A 201 -20.31 8.00 -8.84
N TYR A 202 -21.40 7.78 -8.10
CA TYR A 202 -21.44 6.81 -7.01
C TYR A 202 -21.29 5.36 -7.51
N GLU A 203 -21.99 5.00 -8.58
CA GLU A 203 -21.86 3.69 -9.23
C GLU A 203 -20.44 3.46 -9.77
N SER A 204 -19.83 4.48 -10.41
CA SER A 204 -18.44 4.38 -10.87
C SER A 204 -17.46 4.15 -9.71
N LEU A 205 -17.75 4.73 -8.55
CA LEU A 205 -16.97 4.53 -7.34
C LEU A 205 -17.13 3.08 -6.82
N ILE A 206 -18.36 2.59 -6.69
CA ILE A 206 -18.66 1.21 -6.27
C ILE A 206 -18.04 0.19 -7.21
N ASN A 207 -18.19 0.36 -8.52
CA ASN A 207 -17.62 -0.55 -9.52
C ASN A 207 -16.08 -0.63 -9.42
N THR A 208 -15.43 0.44 -8.98
CA THR A 208 -13.99 0.44 -8.70
C THR A 208 -13.70 -0.38 -7.43
N PHE A 209 -14.54 -0.28 -6.40
CA PHE A 209 -14.40 -1.07 -5.17
C PHE A 209 -14.61 -2.56 -5.37
N ASP A 210 -15.58 -2.99 -6.17
CA ASP A 210 -15.83 -4.41 -6.37
C ASP A 210 -14.61 -5.14 -6.97
N LYS A 211 -13.82 -4.45 -7.80
CA LYS A 211 -12.56 -4.98 -8.34
C LYS A 211 -11.45 -5.10 -7.29
N ILE A 212 -11.50 -4.31 -6.22
CA ILE A 212 -10.45 -4.19 -5.19
C ILE A 212 -10.88 -4.88 -3.88
N LYS A 213 -12.13 -5.31 -3.77
CA LYS A 213 -12.74 -5.89 -2.56
C LYS A 213 -12.00 -7.13 -2.06
N THR A 214 -11.78 -8.10 -2.93
CA THR A 214 -11.12 -9.37 -2.58
C THR A 214 -9.70 -9.17 -2.03
N PRO A 215 -8.78 -8.46 -2.71
CA PRO A 215 -7.44 -8.25 -2.16
C PRO A 215 -7.41 -7.39 -0.89
N THR A 216 -8.30 -6.40 -0.79
CA THR A 216 -8.36 -5.53 0.39
C THR A 216 -8.88 -6.27 1.62
N ASN A 217 -9.94 -7.09 1.47
CA ASN A 217 -10.50 -7.87 2.57
C ASN A 217 -9.47 -8.85 3.15
N ILE A 218 -8.71 -9.54 2.29
CA ILE A 218 -7.63 -10.42 2.72
C ILE A 218 -6.61 -9.61 3.53
N THR A 219 -6.17 -8.46 3.02
CA THR A 219 -5.18 -7.63 3.70
C THR A 219 -5.69 -7.09 5.05
N VAL A 220 -6.95 -6.68 5.14
CA VAL A 220 -7.58 -6.16 6.35
C VAL A 220 -7.75 -7.24 7.43
N CYS A 221 -8.13 -8.47 7.06
CA CYS A 221 -8.21 -9.58 8.02
C CYS A 221 -6.88 -9.78 8.76
N PHE A 222 -5.74 -9.72 8.06
CA PHE A 222 -4.44 -9.86 8.70
C PHE A 222 -4.01 -8.63 9.50
N VAL A 223 -4.50 -7.43 9.16
CA VAL A 223 -4.21 -6.22 9.94
C VAL A 223 -4.99 -6.17 11.25
N ILE A 224 -6.23 -6.70 11.30
CA ILE A 224 -7.08 -6.66 12.50
C ILE A 224 -6.79 -7.82 13.47
N THR A 225 -6.19 -8.92 12.99
CA THR A 225 -5.91 -10.10 13.82
C THR A 225 -4.62 -9.95 14.67
N TYR A 226 -3.93 -8.81 14.60
CA TYR A 226 -2.71 -8.48 15.34
C TYR A 226 -2.75 -7.07 15.93
#